data_AF-A0A3Q7YHY2-F1
#
_entry.id   AF-A0A3Q7YHY2-F1
#
_cell.length_a   1.000
_cell.length_b   1.000
_cell.length_c   1.000
_cell.angle_alpha   90.00
_cell.angle_beta   90.00
_cell.angle_gamma   90.00
#
_symmetry.space_group_name_H-M   'P 1'
#
loop_
_entity.id
_entity.type
_entity.pdbx_description
1 polymer ?
#
loop_
_entity_poly.entity_id
_entity_poly.type
_entity_poly.pdbx_seq_one_letter_code
_entity_poly.pdbx_strand_id
1 'polypeptide(L)'
;MSASAIYRPFPKVKHFCIFPIAMAGSNLLIHLDTIDQNDLIYVERDMNFAQKVALCFLLYGDDHSDATYILQKLLAMTRSDFPQSDLLIKFAKSRPETWRRHLVEALCIIGARKVLRRLGFCWQELRMHYLPHIAGITLHVHPLLKSLYRMCEELSLVQSGRLLLDVREKVESQQAGDPLRFYDPAYLEIFLLDWLTRRSIKLGDINAAGSDVQLLVGHLKSNGLQAQANLLKDTIISNAPEPDAAGTAAMAVKQEIESDNQQSYCSTQIDAL
;
A
#
# COMPACT_ATOMS: atom_id res chain seq x y z
N MET A 1 -47.18 -22.18 27.71
CA MET A 1 -46.36 -22.57 26.55
C MET A 1 -45.00 -21.92 26.73
N SER A 2 -43.99 -22.74 27.01
CA SER A 2 -42.67 -22.34 27.49
C SER A 2 -41.69 -22.27 26.32
N ALA A 3 -41.04 -21.12 26.12
CA ALA A 3 -40.01 -20.95 25.10
C ALA A 3 -38.63 -21.13 25.74
N SER A 4 -37.98 -22.26 25.43
CA SER A 4 -36.63 -22.60 25.82
C SER A 4 -35.62 -21.76 25.00
N ALA A 5 -34.91 -20.86 25.68
CA ALA A 5 -33.78 -20.13 25.10
C ALA A 5 -32.53 -21.00 25.21
N ILE A 6 -32.01 -21.47 24.07
CA ILE A 6 -30.74 -22.19 23.98
C ILE A 6 -29.61 -21.17 24.09
N TYR A 7 -29.15 -20.95 25.32
CA TYR A 7 -27.93 -20.20 25.62
C TYR A 7 -26.73 -21.12 25.35
N ARG A 8 -25.99 -20.93 24.25
CA ARG A 8 -24.68 -21.57 24.08
C ARG A 8 -23.60 -20.68 24.69
N PRO A 9 -22.79 -21.17 25.65
CA PRO A 9 -21.73 -20.36 26.24
C PRO A 9 -20.52 -20.27 25.28
N PHE A 10 -19.99 -19.05 25.14
CA PHE A 10 -18.67 -18.80 24.57
C PHE A 10 -17.59 -19.53 25.39
N PRO A 11 -16.55 -20.11 24.75
CA PRO A 11 -15.45 -20.74 25.50
C PRO A 11 -14.65 -19.68 26.25
N LYS A 12 -14.47 -19.92 27.56
CA LYS A 12 -13.66 -19.11 28.46
C LYS A 12 -12.20 -19.13 27.99
N VAL A 13 -11.66 -17.97 27.64
CA VAL A 13 -10.23 -17.80 27.41
C VAL A 13 -9.51 -17.78 28.77
N LYS A 14 -8.83 -18.87 29.10
CA LYS A 14 -7.74 -18.89 30.08
C LYS A 14 -6.49 -19.33 29.35
N HIS A 15 -5.53 -18.43 29.20
CA HIS A 15 -4.14 -18.59 29.63
C HIS A 15 -3.35 -17.34 29.23
N PHE A 16 -2.66 -16.76 30.23
CA PHE A 16 -1.61 -15.78 30.03
C PHE A 16 -0.50 -16.42 29.20
N CYS A 17 -0.19 -15.87 28.03
CA CYS A 17 1.00 -16.26 27.28
C CYS A 17 2.22 -15.53 27.87
N ILE A 18 3.05 -16.28 28.60
CA ILE A 18 4.49 -16.01 28.68
C ILE A 18 5.13 -17.16 27.91
N PHE A 19 5.61 -16.91 26.69
CA PHE A 19 6.44 -17.84 25.95
C PHE A 19 7.76 -17.15 25.52
N PRO A 20 8.89 -17.88 25.48
CA PRO A 20 10.21 -17.29 25.22
C PRO A 20 10.45 -17.06 23.72
N ILE A 21 11.34 -16.11 23.44
CA ILE A 21 11.57 -15.35 22.18
C ILE A 21 12.09 -16.19 20.97
N ALA A 22 12.14 -17.52 21.01
CA ALA A 22 12.87 -18.32 20.01
C ALA A 22 12.04 -19.09 18.95
N MET A 23 10.70 -18.98 18.90
CA MET A 23 9.84 -19.72 17.93
C MET A 23 8.73 -18.86 17.27
N ALA A 24 8.98 -17.57 16.99
CA ALA A 24 7.92 -16.68 16.51
C ALA A 24 7.50 -16.89 15.04
N GLY A 25 8.43 -17.25 14.14
CA GLY A 25 8.15 -17.30 12.69
C GLY A 25 7.27 -18.48 12.25
N SER A 26 7.50 -19.66 12.80
CA SER A 26 6.79 -20.90 12.43
C SER A 26 5.33 -20.88 12.87
N ASN A 27 5.05 -20.27 14.02
CA ASN A 27 3.70 -20.20 14.59
C ASN A 27 2.81 -19.20 13.85
N LEU A 28 3.36 -18.10 13.33
CA LEU A 28 2.59 -17.11 12.59
C LEU A 28 2.01 -17.67 11.30
N LEU A 29 2.82 -18.38 10.49
CA LEU A 29 2.36 -18.97 9.23
C LEU A 29 1.27 -20.02 9.46
N ILE A 30 1.46 -20.90 10.45
CA ILE A 30 0.46 -21.91 10.83
C ILE A 30 -0.85 -21.22 11.27
N HIS A 31 -0.77 -20.11 12.02
CA HIS A 31 -1.93 -19.38 12.48
C HIS A 31 -2.60 -18.52 11.39
N LEU A 32 -1.90 -18.15 10.31
CA LEU A 32 -2.54 -17.53 9.16
C LEU A 32 -3.52 -18.51 8.52
N ASP A 33 -3.11 -19.76 8.33
CA ASP A 33 -3.91 -20.79 7.66
C ASP A 33 -5.17 -21.19 8.43
N THR A 34 -5.27 -20.84 9.73
CA THR A 34 -6.47 -21.11 10.54
C THR A 34 -7.60 -20.10 10.33
N ILE A 35 -7.33 -18.93 9.73
CA ILE A 35 -8.38 -17.94 9.48
C ILE A 35 -9.34 -18.49 8.42
N ASP A 36 -10.61 -18.62 8.77
CA ASP A 36 -11.66 -19.06 7.86
C ASP A 36 -12.28 -17.88 7.10
N GLN A 37 -12.78 -18.09 5.88
CA GLN A 37 -13.42 -17.02 5.12
C GLN A 37 -14.69 -16.50 5.80
N ASN A 38 -15.37 -17.31 6.61
CA ASN A 38 -16.55 -16.89 7.36
C ASN A 38 -16.19 -15.88 8.48
N ASP A 39 -14.93 -15.84 8.92
CA ASP A 39 -14.47 -14.88 9.93
C ASP A 39 -14.46 -13.44 9.40
N LEU A 40 -14.35 -13.28 8.08
CA LEU A 40 -14.25 -11.99 7.40
C LEU A 40 -15.44 -11.07 7.64
N ILE A 41 -16.64 -11.63 7.83
CA ILE A 41 -17.85 -10.86 8.15
C ILE A 41 -17.68 -10.15 9.49
N TYR A 42 -17.08 -10.83 10.48
CA TYR A 42 -16.85 -10.26 11.80
C TYR A 42 -15.72 -9.23 11.76
N VAL A 43 -14.68 -9.49 10.98
CA VAL A 43 -13.59 -8.53 10.72
C VAL A 43 -14.15 -7.23 10.16
N GLU A 44 -14.96 -7.29 9.09
CA GLU A 44 -15.58 -6.11 8.50
C GLU A 44 -16.51 -5.38 9.46
N ARG A 45 -17.30 -6.11 10.26
CA ARG A 45 -18.20 -5.51 11.25
C ARG A 45 -17.46 -4.76 12.36
N ASP A 46 -16.29 -5.26 12.75
CA ASP A 46 -15.52 -4.71 13.86
C ASP A 46 -14.67 -3.48 13.49
N MET A 47 -14.60 -3.14 12.20
CA MET A 47 -13.91 -1.97 11.66
C MET A 47 -14.87 -0.80 11.44
N ASN A 48 -14.41 0.41 11.78
CA ASN A 48 -15.12 1.63 11.40
C ASN A 48 -14.91 1.97 9.92
N PHE A 49 -15.66 2.94 9.39
CA PHE A 49 -15.59 3.29 7.98
C PHE A 49 -14.20 3.76 7.52
N ALA A 50 -13.49 4.57 8.32
CA ALA A 50 -12.12 5.01 8.00
C ALA A 50 -11.15 3.82 7.89
N GLN A 51 -11.24 2.86 8.82
CA GLN A 51 -10.45 1.63 8.77
C GLN A 51 -10.76 0.78 7.54
N LYS A 52 -12.05 0.71 7.13
CA LYS A 52 -12.44 0.01 5.90
C LYS A 52 -11.85 0.69 4.67
N VAL A 53 -11.91 2.03 4.59
CA VAL A 53 -11.33 2.82 3.49
C VAL A 53 -9.82 2.56 3.38
N ALA A 54 -9.08 2.70 4.49
CA ALA A 54 -7.65 2.48 4.52
C ALA A 54 -7.28 1.03 4.15
N LEU A 55 -8.01 0.04 4.69
CA LEU A 55 -7.79 -1.37 4.37
C LEU A 55 -8.04 -1.65 2.88
N CYS A 56 -9.14 -1.14 2.34
CA CYS A 56 -9.49 -1.29 0.94
C CYS A 56 -8.45 -0.67 0.02
N PHE A 57 -7.93 0.52 0.35
CA PHE A 57 -6.85 1.14 -0.40
C PHE A 57 -5.61 0.25 -0.48
N LEU A 58 -5.18 -0.31 0.65
CA LEU A 58 -3.99 -1.18 0.71
C LEU A 58 -4.18 -2.53 0.01
N LEU A 59 -5.40 -3.09 0.02
CA LEU A 59 -5.67 -4.42 -0.56
C LEU A 59 -6.00 -4.41 -2.05
N TYR A 60 -6.61 -3.34 -2.55
CA TYR A 60 -7.14 -3.28 -3.92
C TYR A 60 -6.45 -2.23 -4.80
N GLY A 61 -5.61 -1.37 -4.22
CA GLY A 61 -5.02 -0.24 -4.95
C GLY A 61 -3.93 -0.62 -5.96
N ASP A 62 -3.42 -1.84 -5.91
CA ASP A 62 -2.29 -2.31 -6.72
C ASP A 62 -2.70 -2.73 -8.14
N ASP A 63 -3.93 -3.19 -8.32
CA ASP A 63 -4.52 -3.51 -9.62
C ASP A 63 -5.59 -2.50 -10.04
N HIS A 64 -5.57 -2.10 -11.32
CA HIS A 64 -6.47 -1.06 -11.83
C HIS A 64 -7.95 -1.47 -11.78
N SER A 65 -8.27 -2.72 -12.09
CA SER A 65 -9.66 -3.21 -12.12
C SER A 65 -10.23 -3.34 -10.70
N ASP A 66 -9.41 -3.83 -9.78
CA ASP A 66 -9.71 -3.93 -8.35
C ASP A 66 -9.85 -2.56 -7.69
N ALA A 67 -8.95 -1.61 -8.01
CA ALA A 67 -9.02 -0.23 -7.53
C ALA A 67 -10.31 0.46 -8.01
N THR A 68 -10.70 0.24 -9.27
CA THR A 68 -11.94 0.80 -9.84
C THR A 68 -13.17 0.21 -9.14
N TYR A 69 -13.18 -1.11 -8.98
CA TYR A 69 -14.25 -1.82 -8.28
C TYR A 69 -14.42 -1.32 -6.84
N ILE A 70 -13.32 -1.24 -6.09
CA ILE A 70 -13.38 -0.87 -4.68
C ILE A 70 -13.77 0.60 -4.49
N LEU A 71 -13.29 1.48 -5.36
CA LEU A 71 -13.64 2.90 -5.34
C LEU A 71 -15.15 3.09 -5.48
N GLN A 72 -15.77 2.46 -6.47
CA GLN A 72 -17.22 2.54 -6.68
C GLN A 72 -18.00 2.05 -5.44
N LYS A 73 -17.51 0.98 -4.81
CA LYS A 73 -18.16 0.41 -3.62
C LYS A 73 -18.01 1.31 -2.39
N LEU A 74 -16.84 1.90 -2.17
CA LEU A 74 -16.63 2.86 -1.09
C LEU A 74 -17.52 4.11 -1.28
N LEU A 75 -17.63 4.62 -2.51
CA LEU A 75 -18.51 5.74 -2.83
C LEU A 75 -20.00 5.43 -2.67
N ALA A 76 -20.42 4.18 -2.87
CA ALA A 76 -21.78 3.76 -2.56
C ALA A 76 -22.00 3.70 -1.03
N MET A 77 -21.01 3.21 -0.28
CA MET A 77 -21.08 3.10 1.18
C MET A 77 -21.19 4.46 1.87
N THR A 78 -20.53 5.51 1.36
CA THR A 78 -20.63 6.87 1.93
C THR A 78 -22.03 7.47 1.83
N ARG A 79 -22.88 6.93 0.95
CA ARG A 79 -24.27 7.37 0.74
C ARG A 79 -25.29 6.54 1.51
N SER A 80 -24.85 5.49 2.22
CA SER A 80 -25.74 4.52 2.86
C SER A 80 -25.54 4.47 4.38
N ASP A 81 -26.64 4.47 5.13
CA ASP A 81 -26.61 4.41 6.60
C ASP A 81 -26.31 3.01 7.16
N PHE A 82 -26.44 1.97 6.34
CA PHE A 82 -26.22 0.57 6.73
C PHE A 82 -25.39 -0.21 5.70
N PRO A 83 -24.07 0.01 5.64
CA PRO A 83 -23.23 -0.70 4.68
C PRO A 83 -22.92 -2.10 5.21
N GLN A 84 -23.85 -3.05 5.04
CA GLN A 84 -23.43 -4.44 4.92
C GLN A 84 -22.51 -4.52 3.71
N SER A 85 -21.26 -4.85 3.97
CA SER A 85 -20.20 -4.86 2.98
C SER A 85 -19.65 -6.27 2.87
N ASP A 86 -19.42 -6.71 1.63
CA ASP A 86 -18.79 -7.99 1.29
C ASP A 86 -17.37 -7.72 0.74
N LEU A 87 -16.65 -6.76 1.33
CA LEU A 87 -15.34 -6.30 0.84
C LEU A 87 -14.33 -7.43 0.93
N LEU A 88 -14.07 -7.91 2.13
CA LEU A 88 -13.05 -8.91 2.40
C LEU A 88 -13.40 -10.28 1.83
N ILE A 89 -14.68 -10.68 1.85
CA ILE A 89 -15.10 -11.93 1.20
C ILE A 89 -14.76 -11.90 -0.29
N LYS A 90 -15.01 -10.78 -0.98
CA LYS A 90 -14.66 -10.65 -2.40
C LYS A 90 -13.17 -10.66 -2.63
N PHE A 91 -12.39 -9.97 -1.79
CA PHE A 91 -10.93 -10.02 -1.83
C PHE A 91 -10.40 -11.46 -1.67
N ALA A 92 -10.90 -12.18 -0.68
CA ALA A 92 -10.48 -13.56 -0.41
C ALA A 92 -10.81 -14.51 -1.56
N LYS A 93 -11.95 -14.31 -2.23
CA LYS A 93 -12.35 -15.10 -3.40
C LYS A 93 -11.50 -14.81 -4.63
N SER A 94 -11.04 -13.58 -4.85
CA SER A 94 -10.18 -13.25 -6.00
C SER A 94 -8.73 -13.72 -5.80
N ARG A 95 -8.27 -13.89 -4.56
CA ARG A 95 -6.90 -14.28 -4.21
C ARG A 95 -6.86 -15.43 -3.18
N PRO A 96 -7.40 -16.62 -3.48
CA PRO A 96 -7.62 -17.69 -2.49
C PRO A 96 -6.34 -18.14 -1.75
N GLU A 97 -5.19 -18.09 -2.41
CA GLU A 97 -3.90 -18.58 -1.88
C GLU A 97 -3.13 -17.56 -1.04
N THR A 98 -3.42 -16.26 -1.19
CA THR A 98 -2.58 -15.19 -0.65
C THR A 98 -3.35 -14.17 0.18
N TRP A 99 -4.69 -14.17 0.17
CA TRP A 99 -5.50 -13.14 0.82
C TRP A 99 -5.22 -13.00 2.33
N ARG A 100 -4.95 -14.09 3.05
CA ARG A 100 -4.67 -14.08 4.50
C ARG A 100 -3.44 -13.24 4.83
N ARG A 101 -2.36 -13.48 4.08
CA ARG A 101 -1.07 -12.80 4.19
C ARG A 101 -1.22 -11.30 3.94
N HIS A 102 -1.91 -10.93 2.86
CA HIS A 102 -2.17 -9.52 2.51
C HIS A 102 -3.08 -8.85 3.54
N LEU A 103 -4.16 -9.53 3.96
CA LEU A 103 -5.11 -9.01 4.94
C LEU A 103 -4.43 -8.71 6.27
N VAL A 104 -3.67 -9.67 6.81
CA VAL A 104 -3.05 -9.50 8.12
C VAL A 104 -1.97 -8.42 8.08
N GLU A 105 -1.15 -8.35 7.03
CA GLU A 105 -0.20 -7.26 6.86
C GLU A 105 -0.90 -5.89 6.78
N ALA A 106 -1.94 -5.77 5.94
CA ALA A 106 -2.67 -4.51 5.79
C ALA A 106 -3.36 -4.09 7.11
N LEU A 107 -3.95 -5.04 7.85
CA LEU A 107 -4.48 -4.79 9.20
C LEU A 107 -3.39 -4.34 10.19
N CYS A 108 -2.16 -4.82 10.04
CA CYS A 108 -1.02 -4.35 10.81
C CYS A 108 -0.64 -2.91 10.45
N ILE A 109 -0.61 -2.59 9.16
CA ILE A 109 -0.30 -1.26 8.63
C ILE A 109 -1.29 -0.22 9.16
N ILE A 110 -2.60 -0.49 9.08
CA ILE A 110 -3.64 0.45 9.58
C ILE A 110 -3.81 0.43 11.11
N GLY A 111 -3.02 -0.38 11.82
CA GLY A 111 -3.08 -0.45 13.28
C GLY A 111 -4.39 -0.99 13.85
N ALA A 112 -5.10 -1.89 13.14
CA ALA A 112 -6.36 -2.48 13.56
C ALA A 112 -6.20 -3.55 14.69
N ARG A 113 -5.54 -3.16 15.79
CA ARG A 113 -5.12 -4.07 16.88
C ARG A 113 -6.27 -4.83 17.51
N LYS A 114 -7.46 -4.22 17.61
CA LYS A 114 -8.66 -4.88 18.16
C LYS A 114 -9.11 -6.04 17.28
N VAL A 115 -9.10 -5.85 15.97
CA VAL A 115 -9.44 -6.87 14.98
C VAL A 115 -8.41 -7.97 14.98
N LEU A 116 -7.11 -7.62 14.91
CA LEU A 116 -6.00 -8.57 14.97
C LEU A 116 -6.04 -9.44 16.23
N ARG A 117 -6.33 -8.84 17.40
CA ARG A 117 -6.49 -9.58 18.66
C ARG A 117 -7.67 -10.55 18.62
N ARG A 118 -8.79 -10.16 18.00
CA ARG A 118 -9.98 -11.03 17.87
C ARG A 118 -9.73 -12.20 16.93
N LEU A 119 -8.90 -12.00 15.92
CA LEU A 119 -8.40 -13.06 15.05
C LEU A 119 -7.37 -13.98 15.73
N GLY A 120 -6.96 -13.69 16.98
CA GLY A 120 -6.03 -14.52 17.75
C GLY A 120 -4.57 -14.09 17.68
N PHE A 121 -4.24 -13.01 16.97
CA PHE A 121 -2.85 -12.60 16.77
C PHE A 121 -2.27 -11.77 17.93
N CYS A 122 -0.98 -11.99 18.19
CA CYS A 122 -0.17 -11.14 19.06
C CYS A 122 0.37 -9.93 18.29
N TRP A 123 0.07 -8.72 18.76
CA TRP A 123 0.52 -7.48 18.12
C TRP A 123 2.06 -7.35 18.06
N GLN A 124 2.76 -7.79 19.10
CA GLN A 124 4.23 -7.65 19.16
C GLN A 124 4.91 -8.52 18.11
N GLU A 125 4.46 -9.77 17.95
CA GLU A 125 4.97 -10.68 16.92
C GLU A 125 4.70 -10.14 15.51
N LEU A 126 3.46 -9.71 15.24
CA LEU A 126 3.09 -9.09 13.97
C LEU A 126 3.89 -7.82 13.66
N ARG A 127 4.12 -6.98 14.67
CA ARG A 127 4.89 -5.74 14.51
C ARG A 127 6.35 -6.02 14.15
N MET A 128 6.94 -7.08 14.70
CA MET A 128 8.31 -7.50 14.38
C MET A 128 8.40 -8.17 13.01
N HIS A 129 7.35 -8.92 12.61
CA HIS A 129 7.31 -9.62 11.33
C HIS A 129 7.05 -8.68 10.14
N TYR A 130 5.98 -7.89 10.20
CA TYR A 130 5.54 -7.03 9.09
C TYR A 130 6.13 -5.62 9.12
N LEU A 131 6.80 -5.22 10.21
CA LEU A 131 7.39 -3.90 10.38
C LEU A 131 6.47 -2.74 9.94
N PRO A 132 5.19 -2.68 10.40
CA PRO A 132 4.20 -1.73 9.89
C PRO A 132 4.58 -0.26 10.14
N HIS A 133 5.53 -0.01 11.04
CA HIS A 133 6.03 1.30 11.43
C HIS A 133 7.17 1.81 10.54
N ILE A 134 7.72 0.97 9.66
CA ILE A 134 8.77 1.34 8.70
C ILE A 134 8.10 1.40 7.32
N ALA A 135 7.94 2.60 6.77
CA ALA A 135 7.07 2.82 5.62
C ALA A 135 7.51 2.09 4.33
N GLY A 136 8.82 2.04 4.06
CA GLY A 136 9.36 1.44 2.82
C GLY A 136 9.56 -0.08 2.83
N ILE A 137 9.24 -0.78 3.93
CA ILE A 137 9.40 -2.23 4.05
C ILE A 137 8.01 -2.88 4.04
N THR A 138 7.76 -3.79 3.10
CA THR A 138 6.54 -4.61 3.03
C THR A 138 6.87 -6.03 2.60
N LEU A 139 5.97 -6.97 2.87
CA LEU A 139 6.10 -8.38 2.46
C LEU A 139 5.10 -8.79 1.38
N HIS A 140 3.89 -8.25 1.44
CA HIS A 140 2.77 -8.62 0.56
C HIS A 140 2.03 -7.38 0.03
N VAL A 141 1.88 -6.33 0.85
CA VAL A 141 1.31 -5.06 0.40
C VAL A 141 2.30 -4.29 -0.46
N HIS A 142 1.81 -3.62 -1.51
CA HIS A 142 2.67 -2.80 -2.37
C HIS A 142 3.39 -1.69 -1.56
N PRO A 143 4.72 -1.54 -1.66
CA PRO A 143 5.48 -0.60 -0.83
C PRO A 143 5.00 0.85 -0.99
N LEU A 144 4.75 1.29 -2.23
CA LEU A 144 4.17 2.62 -2.46
C LEU A 144 2.76 2.82 -1.89
N LEU A 145 1.89 1.79 -1.85
CA LEU A 145 0.58 1.94 -1.21
C LEU A 145 0.75 2.18 0.30
N LYS A 146 1.67 1.46 0.95
CA LYS A 146 1.99 1.69 2.36
C LYS A 146 2.52 3.10 2.59
N SER A 147 3.44 3.59 1.75
CA SER A 147 3.99 4.95 1.88
C SER A 147 2.95 6.04 1.61
N LEU A 148 2.07 5.83 0.64
CA LEU A 148 0.94 6.72 0.37
C LEU A 148 -0.07 6.75 1.52
N TYR A 149 -0.40 5.60 2.10
CA TYR A 149 -1.23 5.52 3.30
C TYR A 149 -0.56 6.23 4.47
N ARG A 150 0.74 6.02 4.67
CA ARG A 150 1.51 6.69 5.72
C ARG A 150 1.50 8.21 5.57
N MET A 151 1.62 8.70 4.34
CA MET A 151 1.44 10.11 4.03
C MET A 151 0.04 10.59 4.45
N CYS A 152 -1.03 9.85 4.13
CA CYS A 152 -2.39 10.22 4.53
C CYS A 152 -2.55 10.38 6.05
N GLU A 153 -1.95 9.46 6.83
CA GLU A 153 -1.99 9.52 8.31
C GLU A 153 -1.18 10.69 8.90
N GLU A 154 -0.16 11.17 8.20
CA GLU A 154 0.73 12.24 8.68
C GLU A 154 0.25 13.65 8.30
N LEU A 155 -0.57 13.76 7.24
CA LEU A 155 -1.13 15.04 6.83
C LEU A 155 -2.26 15.46 7.77
N SER A 156 -2.21 16.72 8.21
CA SER A 156 -3.35 17.34 8.88
C SER A 156 -4.53 17.52 7.91
N LEU A 157 -5.75 17.61 8.45
CA LEU A 157 -6.96 17.82 7.64
C LEU A 157 -6.87 19.04 6.70
N VAL A 158 -6.22 20.11 7.15
CA VAL A 158 -5.99 21.32 6.34
C VAL A 158 -5.03 21.04 5.18
N GLN A 159 -3.95 20.30 5.43
CA GLN A 159 -3.00 19.91 4.38
C GLN A 159 -3.66 18.95 3.39
N SER A 160 -4.43 17.97 3.86
CA SER A 160 -5.19 17.05 3.00
C SER A 160 -6.21 17.80 2.13
N GLY A 161 -6.91 18.79 2.70
CA GLY A 161 -7.84 19.64 1.94
C GLY A 161 -7.15 20.46 0.85
N ARG A 162 -5.98 21.04 1.12
CA ARG A 162 -5.19 21.77 0.11
C ARG A 162 -4.68 20.85 -0.99
N LEU A 163 -4.16 19.69 -0.61
CA LEU A 163 -3.71 18.66 -1.54
C LEU A 163 -4.85 18.22 -2.46
N LEU A 164 -6.04 18.01 -1.91
CA LEU A 164 -7.21 17.68 -2.72
C LEU A 164 -7.52 18.77 -3.74
N LEU A 165 -7.62 20.04 -3.32
CA LEU A 165 -7.96 21.15 -4.23
C LEU A 165 -6.94 21.30 -5.36
N ASP A 166 -5.66 21.42 -5.01
CA ASP A 166 -4.58 21.69 -5.98
C ASP A 166 -4.34 20.54 -6.96
N VAL A 167 -4.40 19.30 -6.47
CA VAL A 167 -4.17 18.12 -7.30
C VAL A 167 -5.38 17.85 -8.18
N ARG A 168 -6.59 17.95 -7.63
CA ARG A 168 -7.81 17.70 -8.38
C ARG A 168 -7.94 18.64 -9.57
N GLU A 169 -7.66 19.92 -9.41
CA GLU A 169 -7.69 20.89 -10.52
C GLU A 169 -6.72 20.48 -11.64
N LYS A 170 -5.53 19.99 -11.29
CA LYS A 170 -4.56 19.47 -12.26
C LYS A 170 -5.02 18.17 -12.94
N VAL A 171 -5.65 17.27 -12.20
CA VAL A 171 -6.16 16.01 -12.76
C VAL A 171 -7.33 16.27 -13.71
N GLU A 172 -8.30 17.09 -13.29
CA GLU A 172 -9.49 17.44 -14.08
C GLU A 172 -9.14 18.23 -15.34
N SER A 173 -8.10 19.07 -15.31
CA SER A 173 -7.63 19.79 -16.51
C SER A 173 -6.88 18.89 -17.50
N GLN A 174 -6.27 17.80 -17.05
CA GLN A 174 -5.50 16.88 -17.89
C GLN A 174 -6.33 15.73 -18.46
N GLN A 175 -7.45 15.38 -17.83
CA GLN A 175 -8.22 14.20 -18.19
C GLN A 175 -9.72 14.48 -18.24
N ALA A 176 -10.33 14.18 -19.40
CA ALA A 176 -11.78 14.25 -19.56
C ALA A 176 -12.46 13.09 -18.80
N GLY A 177 -13.41 13.41 -17.91
CA GLY A 177 -14.23 12.42 -17.18
C GLY A 177 -15.19 13.09 -16.20
N ASP A 178 -16.15 12.32 -15.66
CA ASP A 178 -17.04 12.82 -14.59
C ASP A 178 -16.20 13.07 -13.33
N PRO A 179 -16.28 14.26 -12.71
CA PRO A 179 -15.55 14.54 -11.49
C PRO A 179 -15.98 13.62 -10.35
N LEU A 180 -15.05 13.28 -9.47
CA LEU A 180 -15.35 12.51 -8.26
C LEU A 180 -16.31 13.31 -7.37
N ARG A 181 -17.55 12.82 -7.23
CA ARG A 181 -18.60 13.45 -6.41
C ARG A 181 -18.47 13.05 -4.93
N PHE A 182 -17.31 13.30 -4.36
CA PHE A 182 -16.95 13.04 -2.96
C PHE A 182 -15.94 14.08 -2.51
N TYR A 183 -16.17 14.73 -1.35
CA TYR A 183 -15.42 15.94 -0.95
C TYR A 183 -15.05 15.97 0.54
N ASP A 184 -14.79 14.81 1.14
CA ASP A 184 -14.35 14.74 2.54
C ASP A 184 -12.84 14.47 2.64
N PRO A 185 -12.02 15.47 2.99
CA PRO A 185 -10.57 15.34 3.06
C PRO A 185 -10.08 14.43 4.20
N ALA A 186 -10.97 13.98 5.10
CA ALA A 186 -10.62 12.98 6.11
C ALA A 186 -10.40 11.57 5.52
N TYR A 187 -10.84 11.33 4.29
CA TYR A 187 -10.71 10.04 3.59
C TYR A 187 -9.83 10.18 2.35
N LEU A 188 -8.59 10.64 2.55
CA LEU A 188 -7.67 10.97 1.46
C LEU A 188 -7.40 9.75 0.55
N GLU A 189 -7.43 8.53 1.10
CA GLU A 189 -7.24 7.29 0.37
C GLU A 189 -8.28 7.07 -0.74
N ILE A 190 -9.50 7.59 -0.59
CA ILE A 190 -10.53 7.52 -1.64
C ILE A 190 -10.09 8.33 -2.87
N PHE A 191 -9.45 9.49 -2.65
CA PHE A 191 -8.93 10.31 -3.73
C PHE A 191 -7.68 9.70 -4.36
N LEU A 192 -6.81 9.08 -3.55
CA LEU A 192 -5.68 8.33 -4.09
C LEU A 192 -6.14 7.16 -4.96
N LEU A 193 -7.20 6.43 -4.57
CA LEU A 193 -7.83 5.42 -5.42
C LEU A 193 -8.34 6.03 -6.73
N ASP A 194 -9.07 7.15 -6.70
CA ASP A 194 -9.51 7.83 -7.92
C ASP A 194 -8.32 8.18 -8.83
N TRP A 195 -7.24 8.73 -8.29
CA TRP A 195 -6.05 9.09 -9.07
C TRP A 195 -5.29 7.88 -9.62
N LEU A 196 -5.31 6.74 -8.93
CA LEU A 196 -4.80 5.46 -9.44
C LEU A 196 -5.66 4.95 -10.60
N THR A 197 -6.99 5.00 -10.47
CA THR A 197 -7.91 4.56 -11.54
C THR A 197 -7.79 5.45 -12.78
N ARG A 198 -7.57 6.75 -12.58
CA ARG A 198 -7.31 7.74 -13.64
C ARG A 198 -5.88 7.69 -14.19
N ARG A 199 -5.00 6.88 -13.59
CA ARG A 199 -3.57 6.81 -13.94
C ARG A 199 -2.84 8.15 -13.83
N SER A 200 -3.37 9.09 -13.03
CA SER A 200 -2.71 10.35 -12.68
C SER A 200 -1.56 10.13 -11.70
N ILE A 201 -1.61 9.01 -10.98
CA ILE A 201 -0.48 8.40 -10.29
C ILE A 201 -0.40 6.92 -10.68
N LYS A 202 0.80 6.34 -10.64
CA LYS A 202 1.07 4.93 -10.96
C LYS A 202 2.00 4.33 -9.92
N LEU A 203 1.69 3.10 -9.50
CA LEU A 203 2.48 2.37 -8.50
C LEU A 203 3.66 1.60 -9.12
N GLY A 204 3.56 1.23 -10.39
CA GLY A 204 4.53 0.33 -11.00
C GLY A 204 4.26 -1.13 -10.64
N ASP A 205 5.29 -1.97 -10.77
CA ASP A 205 5.27 -3.35 -10.28
C ASP A 205 5.56 -3.44 -8.76
N ILE A 206 5.67 -4.65 -8.21
CA ILE A 206 5.93 -4.87 -6.78
C ILE A 206 7.24 -4.24 -6.27
N ASN A 207 8.18 -3.97 -7.17
CA ASN A 207 9.46 -3.29 -6.91
C ASN A 207 9.37 -1.77 -7.15
N ALA A 208 8.16 -1.23 -7.29
CA ALA A 208 7.87 0.15 -7.68
C ALA A 208 8.50 0.57 -9.03
N ALA A 209 8.89 -0.38 -9.88
CA ALA A 209 9.43 -0.09 -11.20
C ALA A 209 8.30 0.37 -12.13
N GLY A 210 8.51 1.48 -12.83
CA GLY A 210 7.46 2.12 -13.63
C GLY A 210 6.44 2.94 -12.81
N SER A 211 6.73 3.19 -11.52
CA SER A 211 5.96 4.13 -10.71
C SER A 211 6.04 5.56 -11.23
N ASP A 212 4.94 6.30 -11.08
CA ASP A 212 4.87 7.73 -11.36
C ASP A 212 4.00 8.41 -10.30
N VAL A 213 4.64 9.10 -9.38
CA VAL A 213 3.99 9.89 -8.32
C VAL A 213 4.46 11.35 -8.36
N GLN A 214 5.00 11.79 -9.50
CA GLN A 214 5.62 13.12 -9.64
C GLN A 214 4.63 14.25 -9.36
N LEU A 215 3.36 14.05 -9.73
CA LEU A 215 2.29 14.99 -9.44
C LEU A 215 2.17 15.26 -7.93
N LEU A 216 2.19 14.21 -7.10
CA LEU A 216 2.11 14.33 -5.65
C LEU A 216 3.39 14.90 -5.07
N VAL A 217 4.54 14.38 -5.50
CA VAL A 217 5.86 14.87 -5.06
C VAL A 217 6.01 16.37 -5.34
N GLY A 218 5.56 16.84 -6.50
CA GLY A 218 5.57 18.25 -6.86
C GLY A 218 4.72 19.09 -5.91
N HIS A 219 3.47 18.68 -5.66
CA HIS A 219 2.58 19.38 -4.72
C HIS A 219 3.16 19.42 -3.30
N LEU A 220 3.64 18.28 -2.78
CA LEU A 220 4.20 18.17 -1.43
C LEU A 220 5.39 19.13 -1.24
N LYS A 221 6.30 19.17 -2.23
CA LYS A 221 7.45 20.10 -2.20
C LYS A 221 7.02 21.56 -2.16
N SER A 222 6.10 21.96 -3.03
CA SER A 222 5.60 23.34 -3.11
C SER A 222 4.89 23.80 -1.83
N ASN A 223 4.35 22.86 -1.06
CA ASN A 223 3.65 23.12 0.20
C ASN A 223 4.52 22.89 1.45
N GLY A 224 5.84 22.72 1.30
CA GLY A 224 6.76 22.54 2.43
C GLY A 224 6.73 21.15 3.09
N LEU A 225 6.07 20.17 2.48
CA LEU A 225 5.92 18.80 2.98
C LEU A 225 7.08 17.91 2.49
N GLN A 226 8.31 18.34 2.77
CA GLN A 226 9.53 17.68 2.27
C GLN A 226 9.69 16.26 2.81
N ALA A 227 9.30 16.01 4.06
CA ALA A 227 9.37 14.68 4.66
C ALA A 227 8.50 13.67 3.89
N GLN A 228 7.26 14.05 3.56
CA GLN A 228 6.35 13.21 2.78
C GLN A 228 6.82 13.06 1.32
N ALA A 229 7.36 14.12 0.72
CA ALA A 229 7.93 14.04 -0.63
C ALA A 229 9.13 13.08 -0.69
N ASN A 230 10.00 13.12 0.32
CA ASN A 230 11.15 12.23 0.42
C ASN A 230 10.70 10.80 0.72
N LEU A 231 9.73 10.60 1.60
CA LEU A 231 9.15 9.28 1.87
C LEU A 231 8.74 8.56 0.57
N LEU A 232 8.01 9.23 -0.33
CA LEU A 232 7.59 8.62 -1.59
C LEU A 232 8.79 8.30 -2.50
N LYS A 233 9.75 9.22 -2.61
CA LYS A 233 10.96 9.03 -3.43
C LYS A 233 11.84 7.90 -2.91
N ASP A 234 12.13 7.90 -1.63
CA ASP A 234 12.99 6.92 -0.97
C ASP A 234 12.37 5.53 -1.04
N THR A 235 11.03 5.44 -1.01
CA THR A 235 10.31 4.18 -1.25
C THR A 235 10.57 3.64 -2.65
N ILE A 236 10.53 4.49 -3.68
CA ILE A 236 10.83 4.07 -5.06
C ILE A 236 12.28 3.62 -5.16
N ILE A 237 13.21 4.42 -4.64
CA ILE A 237 14.65 4.13 -4.74
C ILE A 237 15.01 2.84 -4.01
N SER A 238 14.46 2.60 -2.82
CA SER A 238 14.80 1.44 -2.00
C SER A 238 14.20 0.13 -2.51
N ASN A 239 13.16 0.20 -3.36
CA ASN A 239 12.51 -0.98 -3.94
C ASN A 239 12.90 -1.20 -5.41
N ALA A 240 13.50 -0.21 -6.08
CA ALA A 240 13.95 -0.35 -7.44
C ALA A 240 14.93 -1.54 -7.56
N PRO A 241 14.83 -2.37 -8.61
CA PRO A 241 15.78 -3.44 -8.82
C PRO A 241 17.19 -2.84 -8.94
N GLU A 242 18.15 -3.42 -8.23
CA GLU A 242 19.56 -3.08 -8.37
C GLU A 242 19.92 -3.11 -9.87
N PRO A 243 20.59 -2.09 -10.40
CA PRO A 243 21.02 -2.11 -11.79
C PRO A 243 21.93 -3.33 -11.96
N ASP A 244 21.52 -4.26 -12.85
CA ASP A 244 22.30 -5.45 -13.16
C ASP A 244 23.77 -5.05 -13.35
N ALA A 245 24.66 -5.61 -12.52
CA ALA A 245 26.10 -5.36 -12.61
C ALA A 245 26.67 -5.69 -14.01
N ALA A 246 25.93 -6.45 -14.83
CA ALA A 246 26.24 -6.70 -16.24
C ALA A 246 26.05 -5.48 -17.16
N GLY A 247 25.09 -4.60 -16.87
CA GLY A 247 24.82 -3.37 -17.64
C GLY A 247 25.86 -2.28 -17.37
N THR A 248 26.28 -2.14 -16.11
CA THR A 248 27.31 -1.16 -15.71
C THR A 248 28.70 -1.55 -16.24
N ALA A 249 29.01 -2.85 -16.30
CA ALA A 249 30.23 -3.34 -16.96
C ALA A 249 30.21 -3.10 -18.48
N ALA A 250 29.05 -3.29 -19.15
CA ALA A 250 28.94 -3.05 -20.60
C ALA A 250 29.02 -1.55 -20.98
N MET A 251 28.56 -0.64 -20.11
CA MET A 251 28.73 0.82 -20.32
C MET A 251 30.17 1.28 -20.05
N ALA A 252 30.84 0.72 -19.03
CA ALA A 252 32.26 1.00 -18.76
C ALA A 252 33.17 0.50 -19.89
N VAL A 253 32.92 -0.72 -20.40
CA VAL A 253 33.68 -1.28 -21.53
C VAL A 253 33.44 -0.49 -22.83
N LYS A 254 32.24 0.04 -23.07
CA LYS A 254 31.99 0.93 -24.22
C LYS A 254 32.71 2.27 -24.11
N GLN A 255 32.80 2.86 -22.91
CA GLN A 255 33.52 4.11 -22.70
C GLN A 255 35.05 3.96 -22.83
N GLU A 256 35.62 2.82 -22.43
CA GLU A 256 37.05 2.53 -22.63
C GLU A 256 37.39 2.29 -24.11
N ILE A 257 36.54 1.55 -24.85
CA ILE A 257 36.76 1.30 -26.28
C ILE A 257 36.64 2.57 -27.14
N GLU A 258 35.75 3.51 -26.80
CA GLU A 258 35.67 4.81 -27.51
C GLU A 258 36.83 5.75 -27.17
N SER A 259 37.43 5.64 -25.98
CA SER A 259 38.57 6.46 -25.55
C SER A 259 39.88 6.01 -26.23
N ASP A 260 40.08 4.71 -26.41
CA ASP A 260 41.25 4.17 -27.11
C ASP A 260 41.19 4.43 -28.63
N ASN A 261 39.99 4.43 -29.22
CA ASN A 261 39.83 4.67 -30.65
C ASN A 261 40.01 6.14 -31.05
N GLN A 262 39.91 7.09 -30.11
CA GLN A 262 40.21 8.51 -30.34
C GLN A 262 41.69 8.86 -30.12
N GLN A 263 42.45 8.07 -29.37
CA GLN A 263 43.91 8.27 -29.23
C GLN A 263 44.71 7.70 -30.41
N SER A 264 44.16 6.77 -31.19
CA SER A 264 44.85 6.18 -32.36
C SER A 264 44.82 7.05 -33.64
N TYR A 265 44.11 8.18 -33.66
CA TYR A 265 44.01 9.06 -34.85
C TYR A 265 44.81 10.37 -34.78
N CYS A 266 45.67 10.58 -33.77
CA CYS A 266 46.41 11.83 -33.61
C CYS A 266 47.95 11.71 -33.64
N SER A 267 48.50 10.61 -34.16
CA SER A 267 49.96 10.41 -34.23
C SER A 267 50.42 9.82 -35.57
N THR A 268 50.18 10.54 -36.67
CA THR A 268 50.97 10.41 -37.91
C THR A 268 50.88 11.69 -38.74
N GLN A 269 51.55 12.74 -38.28
CA GLN A 269 52.14 13.77 -39.17
C GLN A 269 53.11 14.64 -38.39
N ILE A 270 54.30 14.10 -38.13
CA ILE A 270 55.52 14.90 -37.86
C ILE A 270 56.67 14.23 -38.63
N ASP A 271 57.15 14.99 -39.61
CA ASP A 271 58.49 15.06 -40.20
C ASP A 271 59.11 13.84 -40.92
N ALA A 272 59.40 14.02 -42.22
CA ALA A 272 60.77 14.32 -42.66
C ALA A 272 60.88 14.51 -44.20
N LEU A 273 61.52 15.63 -44.58
CA LEU A 273 62.42 15.87 -45.72
C LEU A 273 61.93 15.61 -47.16
#